data_AF-A0A4R0HDZ4-F1
#
_entry.id   AF-A0A4R0HDZ4-F1
#
_cell.length_a   1.000
_cell.length_b   1.000
_cell.length_c   1.000
_cell.angle_alpha   90.00
_cell.angle_beta   90.00
_cell.angle_gamma   90.00
#
_symmetry.space_group_name_H-M   'P 1'
#
loop_
_entity.id
_entity.type
_entity.pdbx_description
1 polymer ?
#
loop_
_entity_poly.entity_id
_entity_poly.type
_entity_poly.pdbx_seq_one_letter_code
_entity_poly.pdbx_strand_id
1 'polypeptide(L)'
;MAHPQTVRFGVVTRRQRHPVRPPPSPHPTAGMICSSRTRWKPSRVDEALTRADCHGAGSRIHDGGGPVTEATFAVLALLVLAWAVTSDLLARANITGPLVFTIAGFVLGNPDWGPLQVHVEAPSVHVLAELTLAMLLFSDASRVNLSTLRRDINLPVRLLGIGLPLSVIVGSLLAAWLFDDFTWALAGFVGATLAPTDAALSAQVVNDERIPMRLRRALNVESGLNDGIVTPIVTFTLAVAAGQLGVAHEGDTSTKGGGALLELAVGLGVGLLIGLGSGKLLTYGSRHDWISTGAGRLGTFAAALSSFALAVAFSGNGFIAAFVAGIAFRAGLDEDVVDADTVIELPELVGEILAFAVWFLFGAALVPFFVHNFDLPLLAYAVLSLTVVRIVPVALALLGKGLDSRTVIFVGWFGPRGLASVVFALLAIEELGESALVERAVAAVALTVLLSVVLHGISAGPLGRRYVRLEQAEDGPGPGPRARRSPHQHLGATVPRRSDQP
;
A
#
# COMPACT_ATOMS: atom_id res chain seq x y z
N MET A 1 51.99 24.40 -41.09
CA MET A 1 51.47 25.41 -40.16
C MET A 1 51.11 24.68 -38.87
N ALA A 2 52.10 24.37 -38.04
CA ALA A 2 52.61 25.15 -36.90
C ALA A 2 51.77 24.95 -35.61
N HIS A 3 52.40 24.28 -34.64
CA HIS A 3 52.06 24.04 -33.23
C HIS A 3 51.87 25.35 -32.40
N PRO A 4 51.69 25.31 -31.05
CA PRO A 4 50.47 25.06 -30.25
C PRO A 4 50.13 26.26 -29.32
N GLN A 5 48.96 26.38 -28.68
CA GLN A 5 48.82 27.29 -27.52
C GLN A 5 47.87 26.76 -26.43
N THR A 6 48.51 26.38 -25.33
CA THR A 6 48.01 26.36 -23.95
C THR A 6 47.65 27.78 -23.47
N VAL A 7 46.52 27.93 -22.77
CA VAL A 7 46.24 29.12 -21.94
C VAL A 7 45.87 28.67 -20.51
N ARG A 8 46.71 29.10 -19.56
CA ARG A 8 46.48 29.12 -18.11
C ARG A 8 45.77 30.42 -17.72
N PHE A 9 44.83 30.36 -16.79
CA PHE A 9 44.51 31.38 -15.77
C PHE A 9 43.86 30.61 -14.61
N GLY A 10 44.12 30.80 -13.31
CA GLY A 10 44.86 31.81 -12.57
C GLY A 10 44.24 31.80 -11.16
N VAL A 11 44.86 31.10 -10.21
CA VAL A 11 44.43 31.06 -8.81
C VAL A 11 44.76 32.40 -8.17
N VAL A 12 43.73 33.12 -7.68
CA VAL A 12 43.90 34.24 -6.75
C VAL A 12 43.04 33.98 -5.52
N THR A 13 43.73 33.74 -4.41
CA THR A 13 43.22 33.66 -3.05
C THR A 13 42.71 35.02 -2.57
N ARG A 14 41.51 35.06 -1.98
CA ARG A 14 41.19 36.08 -0.97
C ARG A 14 40.37 35.48 0.18
N ARG A 15 41.08 35.27 1.30
CA ARG A 15 40.51 35.04 2.63
C ARG A 15 39.67 36.26 3.04
N GLN A 16 38.44 36.03 3.50
CA GLN A 16 37.84 36.88 4.53
C GLN A 16 37.34 35.99 5.66
N ARG A 17 37.96 36.18 6.83
CA ARG A 17 37.57 35.62 8.11
C ARG A 17 36.55 36.58 8.73
N HIS A 18 35.39 36.09 9.14
CA HIS A 18 34.57 36.73 10.16
C HIS A 18 34.33 35.70 11.29
N PRO A 19 34.57 36.07 12.57
CA PRO A 19 34.39 35.15 13.70
C PRO A 19 32.93 35.14 14.15
N VAL A 20 32.34 33.94 14.25
CA VAL A 20 31.04 33.71 14.90
C VAL A 20 31.27 33.60 16.41
N ARG A 21 30.65 34.50 17.18
CA ARG A 21 30.60 34.46 18.65
C ARG A 21 29.51 33.46 19.10
N PRO A 22 29.76 32.65 20.15
CA PRO A 22 28.72 31.81 20.75
C PRO A 22 27.75 32.64 21.64
N PRO A 23 26.51 32.18 21.84
CA PRO A 23 25.50 32.87 22.66
C PRO A 23 25.83 32.79 24.17
N PRO A 24 25.36 33.76 24.98
CA PRO A 24 25.66 33.80 26.41
C PRO A 24 24.78 32.85 27.23
N SER A 25 25.41 32.21 28.21
CA SER A 25 24.80 31.49 29.34
C SER A 25 23.99 32.41 30.26
N PRO A 26 22.88 31.96 30.85
CA PRO A 26 22.10 32.78 31.78
C PRO A 26 22.70 32.74 33.20
N HIS A 27 22.83 33.90 33.82
CA HIS A 27 23.03 34.07 35.26
C HIS A 27 21.80 34.77 35.89
N PRO A 28 21.58 34.59 37.20
CA PRO A 28 20.26 34.51 37.80
C PRO A 28 19.75 35.86 38.32
N THR A 29 18.44 36.08 38.24
CA THR A 29 17.74 37.12 38.99
C THR A 29 17.30 36.59 40.36
N ALA A 30 17.62 37.38 41.37
CA ALA A 30 17.29 37.16 42.76
C ALA A 30 15.81 37.50 43.07
N GLY A 31 15.26 36.82 44.07
CA GLY A 31 14.28 37.39 44.99
C GLY A 31 12.97 36.61 45.16
N MET A 32 12.93 35.68 46.12
CA MET A 32 11.94 35.76 47.20
C MET A 32 12.27 34.81 48.36
N ILE A 33 12.01 35.35 49.55
CA ILE A 33 12.31 34.83 50.88
C ILE A 33 11.21 33.86 51.29
N CYS A 34 11.56 32.66 51.79
CA CYS A 34 10.81 32.06 52.89
C CYS A 34 11.66 31.06 53.67
N SER A 35 11.38 31.00 54.97
CA SER A 35 12.26 30.58 56.05
C SER A 35 12.26 29.08 56.36
N SER A 36 13.34 28.68 57.03
CA SER A 36 13.41 27.78 58.20
C SER A 36 14.01 26.37 58.03
N ARG A 37 15.16 26.20 58.70
CA ARG A 37 15.67 25.07 59.52
C ARG A 37 15.41 23.65 58.97
N THR A 38 16.44 22.87 58.64
CA THR A 38 17.22 22.05 59.61
C THR A 38 18.41 21.41 58.85
N ARG A 39 19.66 21.77 59.13
CA ARG A 39 20.67 21.04 59.93
C ARG A 39 20.81 19.53 59.65
N TRP A 40 21.79 19.13 58.83
CA TRP A 40 22.62 17.94 59.07
C TRP A 40 24.02 18.09 58.41
N LYS A 41 25.07 17.70 59.15
CA LYS A 41 26.50 17.84 58.80
C LYS A 41 27.00 16.56 58.12
N PRO A 42 28.10 16.62 57.32
CA PRO A 42 28.69 15.45 56.67
C PRO A 42 29.70 14.77 57.58
N SER A 43 29.91 13.46 57.39
CA SER A 43 31.04 12.72 57.98
C SER A 43 31.68 11.81 56.93
N ARG A 44 32.98 12.03 56.79
CA ARG A 44 33.96 11.24 56.04
C ARG A 44 34.09 9.85 56.64
N VAL A 45 34.18 8.82 55.81
CA VAL A 45 34.94 7.59 56.11
C VAL A 45 35.44 7.00 54.78
N ASP A 46 36.77 6.94 54.69
CA ASP A 46 37.64 5.98 54.00
C ASP A 46 37.76 5.91 52.48
N GLU A 47 38.73 6.71 52.03
CA GLU A 47 39.74 6.40 51.04
C GLU A 47 40.53 5.13 51.45
N ALA A 48 40.33 4.00 50.77
CA ALA A 48 41.36 2.98 50.46
C ALA A 48 40.69 1.71 49.94
N LEU A 49 40.79 1.47 48.63
CA LEU A 49 41.10 0.15 48.07
C LEU A 49 41.36 0.26 46.56
N THR A 50 42.61 -0.06 46.22
CA THR A 50 43.07 -0.68 44.96
C THR A 50 43.02 0.10 43.64
N ARG A 51 44.21 0.63 43.27
CA ARG A 51 44.72 0.55 41.90
C ARG A 51 44.73 -0.93 41.45
N ALA A 52 43.96 -1.24 40.42
CA ALA A 52 44.25 -2.35 39.52
C ALA A 52 43.60 -2.07 38.15
N ASP A 53 44.45 -2.15 37.13
CA ASP A 53 44.14 -2.50 35.74
C ASP A 53 43.33 -1.52 34.86
N CYS A 54 44.11 -0.66 34.20
CA CYS A 54 43.85 -0.26 32.83
C CYS A 54 43.88 -1.50 31.93
N HIS A 55 42.72 -2.04 31.55
CA HIS A 55 42.41 -2.65 30.24
C HIS A 55 40.96 -3.13 30.27
N GLY A 56 40.04 -2.26 29.87
CA GLY A 56 38.63 -2.59 29.69
C GLY A 56 38.12 -1.88 28.45
N ALA A 57 37.68 -2.67 27.48
CA ALA A 57 37.23 -2.25 26.17
C ALA A 57 36.38 -0.98 26.19
N GLY A 58 36.63 -0.10 25.23
CA GLY A 58 35.68 0.94 24.87
C GLY A 58 34.35 0.28 24.54
N SER A 59 33.44 0.28 25.50
CA SER A 59 32.03 0.04 25.27
C SER A 59 31.59 1.18 24.37
N ARG A 60 31.60 0.91 23.06
CA ARG A 60 30.71 1.60 22.13
C ARG A 60 29.34 1.48 22.78
N ILE A 61 28.87 2.60 23.31
CA ILE A 61 27.45 2.82 23.55
C ILE A 61 26.85 2.70 22.15
N HIS A 62 26.45 1.49 21.79
CA HIS A 62 25.52 1.30 20.71
C HIS A 62 24.23 1.93 21.23
N ASP A 63 23.89 3.09 20.70
CA ASP A 63 22.54 3.65 20.77
C ASP A 63 21.60 2.62 20.12
N GLY A 64 21.19 1.63 20.92
CA GLY A 64 20.43 0.43 20.53
C GLY A 64 18.94 0.72 20.44
N GLY A 65 18.56 1.73 19.67
CA GLY A 65 17.16 2.14 19.48
C GLY A 65 16.92 2.82 18.13
N GLY A 66 17.73 2.50 17.12
CA GLY A 66 17.52 2.95 15.75
C GLY A 66 16.40 2.13 15.09
N PRO A 67 15.32 2.76 14.57
CA PRO A 67 14.16 2.03 14.04
C PRO A 67 14.46 1.18 12.79
N VAL A 68 15.49 1.58 12.05
CA VAL A 68 16.00 0.94 10.83
C VAL A 68 17.49 1.27 10.79
N THR A 69 18.37 0.28 10.72
CA THR A 69 19.82 0.57 10.65
C THR A 69 20.18 1.20 9.30
N GLU A 70 21.23 2.03 9.24
CA GLU A 70 21.77 2.54 7.97
C GLU A 70 22.03 1.41 6.96
N ALA A 71 22.41 0.24 7.47
CA ALA A 71 22.58 -0.98 6.68
C ALA A 71 21.26 -1.48 6.08
N THR A 72 20.16 -1.48 6.83
CA THR A 72 18.84 -1.88 6.32
C THR A 72 18.38 -0.94 5.20
N PHE A 73 18.58 0.37 5.34
CA PHE A 73 18.25 1.32 4.27
C PHE A 73 19.10 1.08 3.01
N ALA A 74 20.41 0.87 3.16
CA ALA A 74 21.30 0.56 2.05
C ALA A 74 20.90 -0.74 1.34
N VAL A 75 20.54 -1.78 2.09
CA VAL A 75 20.06 -3.05 1.54
C VAL A 75 18.75 -2.86 0.78
N LEU A 76 17.77 -2.16 1.34
CA LEU A 76 16.50 -1.87 0.66
C LEU A 76 16.72 -1.10 -0.65
N ALA A 77 17.56 -0.06 -0.65
CA ALA A 77 17.88 0.70 -1.85
C ALA A 77 18.55 -0.16 -2.93
N LEU A 78 19.50 -1.02 -2.54
CA LEU A 78 20.15 -1.96 -3.45
C LEU A 78 19.19 -3.03 -3.97
N LEU A 79 18.25 -3.51 -3.14
CA LEU A 79 17.22 -4.46 -3.55
C LEU A 79 16.26 -3.84 -4.56
N VAL A 80 15.80 -2.59 -4.34
CA VAL A 80 14.98 -1.85 -5.29
C VAL A 80 15.72 -1.64 -6.60
N LEU A 81 16.99 -1.25 -6.56
CA LEU A 81 17.81 -1.10 -7.76
C LEU A 81 17.96 -2.43 -8.52
N ALA A 82 18.28 -3.51 -7.81
CA ALA A 82 18.44 -4.83 -8.39
C ALA A 82 17.12 -5.33 -9.01
N TRP A 83 16.01 -5.16 -8.31
CA TRP A 83 14.69 -5.50 -8.79
C TRP A 83 14.33 -4.68 -10.03
N ALA A 84 14.53 -3.35 -10.03
CA ALA A 84 14.20 -2.49 -11.16
C ALA A 84 14.96 -2.88 -12.44
N VAL A 85 16.23 -3.27 -12.33
CA VAL A 85 17.05 -3.71 -13.48
C VAL A 85 16.66 -5.12 -13.95
N THR A 86 16.07 -5.94 -13.09
CA THR A 86 15.73 -7.35 -13.37
C THR A 86 14.23 -7.61 -13.48
N SER A 87 13.38 -6.60 -13.40
CA SER A 87 11.91 -6.72 -13.28
C SER A 87 11.30 -7.54 -14.42
N ASP A 88 11.66 -7.23 -15.67
CA ASP A 88 11.20 -7.97 -16.85
C ASP A 88 11.73 -9.41 -16.91
N LEU A 89 12.95 -9.65 -16.41
CA LEU A 89 13.54 -10.99 -16.34
C LEU A 89 12.79 -11.85 -15.31
N LEU A 90 12.53 -11.28 -14.13
CA LEU A 90 11.79 -11.92 -13.05
C LEU A 90 10.32 -12.15 -13.45
N ALA A 91 9.72 -11.21 -14.16
CA ALA A 91 8.37 -11.36 -14.69
C ALA A 91 8.26 -12.56 -15.64
N ARG A 92 9.24 -12.80 -16.51
CA ARG A 92 9.26 -14.02 -17.37
C ARG A 92 9.30 -15.32 -16.57
N ALA A 93 9.85 -15.28 -15.35
CA ALA A 93 9.92 -16.42 -14.44
C ALA A 93 8.70 -16.56 -13.50
N ASN A 94 7.68 -15.69 -13.61
CA ASN A 94 6.54 -15.63 -12.69
C ASN A 94 6.92 -15.22 -11.25
N ILE A 95 7.92 -14.34 -11.13
CA ILE A 95 8.37 -13.79 -9.85
C ILE A 95 7.93 -12.32 -9.77
N THR A 96 7.11 -12.00 -8.76
CA THR A 96 6.59 -10.64 -8.52
C THR A 96 7.48 -9.86 -7.56
N GLY A 97 7.40 -8.52 -7.62
CA GLY A 97 8.10 -7.64 -6.66
C GLY A 97 7.79 -8.00 -5.20
N PRO A 98 6.52 -8.08 -4.79
CA PRO A 98 6.15 -8.50 -3.43
C PRO A 98 6.79 -9.82 -2.99
N LEU A 99 6.88 -10.82 -3.87
CA LEU A 99 7.54 -12.10 -3.57
C LEU A 99 9.04 -11.92 -3.31
N VAL A 100 9.73 -11.12 -4.14
CA VAL A 100 11.16 -10.82 -3.98
C VAL A 100 11.42 -10.13 -2.64
N PHE A 101 10.67 -9.08 -2.33
CA PHE A 101 10.87 -8.32 -1.10
C PHE A 101 10.48 -9.11 0.16
N THR A 102 9.43 -9.93 0.09
CA THR A 102 9.07 -10.86 1.19
C THR A 102 10.18 -11.88 1.44
N ILE A 103 10.73 -12.50 0.40
CA ILE A 103 11.84 -13.46 0.53
C ILE A 103 13.09 -12.76 1.08
N ALA A 104 13.44 -11.58 0.55
CA ALA A 104 14.59 -10.81 1.01
C ALA A 104 14.44 -10.41 2.48
N GLY A 105 13.25 -9.96 2.89
CA GLY A 105 12.90 -9.67 4.27
C GLY A 105 13.11 -10.88 5.19
N PHE A 106 12.57 -12.04 4.80
CA PHE A 106 12.70 -13.27 5.57
C PHE A 106 14.15 -13.78 5.66
N VAL A 107 14.93 -13.64 4.59
CA VAL A 107 16.32 -14.12 4.60
C VAL A 107 17.24 -13.16 5.35
N LEU A 108 17.07 -11.85 5.17
CA LEU A 108 18.00 -10.84 5.66
C LEU A 108 17.60 -10.23 7.01
N GLY A 109 16.31 -10.16 7.31
CA GLY A 109 15.74 -9.47 8.48
C GLY A 109 15.08 -10.39 9.51
N ASN A 110 15.19 -11.71 9.37
CA ASN A 110 14.61 -12.64 10.35
C ASN A 110 15.29 -12.52 11.72
N PRO A 111 14.55 -12.49 12.84
CA PRO A 111 15.11 -12.34 14.19
C PRO A 111 16.10 -13.43 14.63
N ASP A 112 15.94 -14.67 14.14
CA ASP A 112 16.70 -15.84 14.59
C ASP A 112 18.08 -15.96 13.92
N TRP A 113 18.21 -15.51 12.67
CA TRP A 113 19.45 -15.68 11.87
C TRP A 113 19.80 -14.49 10.96
N GLY A 114 18.89 -13.55 10.77
CA GLY A 114 19.04 -12.45 9.84
C GLY A 114 20.19 -11.51 10.24
N PRO A 115 21.06 -11.09 9.30
CA PRO A 115 22.11 -10.12 9.59
C PRO A 115 21.57 -8.72 9.91
N LEU A 116 20.32 -8.41 9.55
CA LEU A 116 19.68 -7.12 9.80
C LEU A 116 18.71 -7.23 10.98
N GLN A 117 18.84 -6.32 11.95
CA GLN A 117 17.87 -6.17 13.01
C GLN A 117 16.72 -5.27 12.54
N VAL A 118 15.52 -5.83 12.47
CA VAL A 118 14.29 -5.12 12.14
C VAL A 118 13.39 -5.14 13.38
N HIS A 119 13.20 -3.97 14.01
CA HIS A 119 12.31 -3.84 15.16
C HIS A 119 10.93 -3.44 14.67
N VAL A 120 9.97 -4.34 14.79
CA VAL A 120 8.61 -4.22 14.25
C VAL A 120 7.78 -3.22 15.04
N GLU A 121 7.98 -3.19 16.35
CA GLU A 121 7.35 -2.25 17.30
C GLU A 121 7.88 -0.83 17.18
N ALA A 122 8.84 -0.57 16.30
CA ALA A 122 9.40 0.75 16.16
C ALA A 122 8.34 1.71 15.57
N PRO A 123 8.08 2.88 16.17
CA PRO A 123 7.08 3.83 15.68
C PRO A 123 7.23 4.21 14.20
N SER A 124 8.45 4.14 13.65
CA SER A 124 8.68 4.41 12.24
C SER A 124 8.08 3.36 11.30
N VAL A 125 7.97 2.10 11.74
CA VAL A 125 7.37 1.02 10.94
C VAL A 125 5.89 1.27 10.75
N HIS A 126 5.21 1.69 11.81
CA HIS A 126 3.80 2.09 11.79
C HIS A 126 3.59 3.28 10.85
N VAL A 127 4.32 4.37 11.04
CA VAL A 127 4.25 5.55 10.17
C VAL A 127 4.53 5.19 8.70
N LEU A 128 5.52 4.32 8.44
CA LEU A 128 5.81 3.85 7.09
C LEU A 128 4.62 3.10 6.49
N ALA A 129 4.04 2.15 7.23
CA ALA A 129 2.90 1.35 6.78
C ALA A 129 1.65 2.22 6.53
N GLU A 130 1.36 3.15 7.43
CA GLU A 130 0.25 4.10 7.30
C GLU A 130 0.40 4.98 6.06
N LEU A 131 1.57 5.60 5.89
CA LEU A 131 1.84 6.44 4.72
C LEU A 131 1.80 5.62 3.43
N THR A 132 2.30 4.38 3.44
CA THR A 132 2.22 3.48 2.28
C THR A 132 0.77 3.26 1.86
N LEU A 133 -0.08 2.84 2.81
CA LEU A 133 -1.48 2.56 2.52
C LEU A 133 -2.22 3.83 2.08
N ALA A 134 -1.99 4.97 2.75
CA ALA A 134 -2.61 6.23 2.36
C ALA A 134 -2.24 6.65 0.92
N MET A 135 -0.96 6.50 0.54
CA MET A 135 -0.48 6.81 -0.80
C MET A 135 -1.10 5.89 -1.87
N LEU A 136 -1.19 4.59 -1.60
CA LEU A 136 -1.80 3.63 -2.52
C LEU A 136 -3.31 3.87 -2.64
N LEU A 137 -4.02 4.01 -1.52
CA LEU A 137 -5.46 4.31 -1.50
C LEU A 137 -5.79 5.57 -2.30
N PHE A 138 -5.01 6.64 -2.13
CA PHE A 138 -5.19 7.86 -2.92
C PHE A 138 -4.92 7.62 -4.41
N SER A 139 -3.80 6.95 -4.73
CA SER A 139 -3.35 6.78 -6.13
C SER A 139 -4.32 5.89 -6.90
N ASP A 140 -4.75 4.77 -6.32
CA ASP A 140 -5.68 3.83 -6.94
C ASP A 140 -7.07 4.44 -7.11
N ALA A 141 -7.56 5.16 -6.10
CA ALA A 141 -8.83 5.89 -6.19
C ALA A 141 -8.79 6.98 -7.29
N SER A 142 -7.65 7.65 -7.46
CA SER A 142 -7.48 8.72 -8.46
C SER A 142 -7.44 8.20 -9.91
N ARG A 143 -7.15 6.90 -10.11
CA ARG A 143 -7.18 6.26 -11.44
C ARG A 143 -8.60 5.96 -11.92
N VAL A 144 -9.56 5.84 -11.00
CA VAL A 144 -10.91 5.44 -11.37
C VAL A 144 -11.68 6.60 -11.98
N ASN A 145 -11.77 6.59 -13.30
CA ASN A 145 -12.63 7.52 -14.03
C ASN A 145 -14.09 7.03 -14.02
N LEU A 146 -14.91 7.63 -13.14
CA LEU A 146 -16.33 7.33 -12.98
C LEU A 146 -17.16 7.53 -14.27
N SER A 147 -16.72 8.39 -15.19
CA SER A 147 -17.43 8.67 -16.44
C SER A 147 -17.22 7.58 -17.49
N THR A 148 -16.01 7.01 -17.58
CA THR A 148 -15.68 5.89 -18.47
C THR A 148 -16.18 4.56 -17.92
N LEU A 149 -16.23 4.42 -16.59
CA LEU A 149 -16.76 3.22 -15.93
C LEU A 149 -18.16 2.89 -16.46
N ARG A 150 -19.03 3.91 -16.65
CA ARG A 150 -20.43 3.80 -17.13
C ARG A 150 -20.65 2.93 -18.38
N ARG A 151 -19.65 2.74 -19.25
CA ARG A 151 -19.78 1.95 -20.49
C ARG A 151 -19.60 0.43 -20.29
N ASP A 152 -18.90 -0.02 -19.24
CA ASP A 152 -18.62 -1.45 -18.95
C ASP A 152 -18.78 -1.81 -17.44
N ILE A 153 -19.59 -1.06 -16.66
CA ILE A 153 -19.69 -1.14 -15.17
C ILE A 153 -20.05 -2.51 -14.58
N ASN A 154 -20.68 -3.37 -15.36
CA ASN A 154 -21.49 -4.46 -14.82
C ASN A 154 -20.70 -5.53 -14.06
N LEU A 155 -19.42 -5.73 -14.39
CA LEU A 155 -18.56 -6.69 -13.69
C LEU A 155 -17.94 -6.05 -12.43
N PRO A 156 -17.13 -4.97 -12.52
CA PRO A 156 -16.53 -4.38 -11.33
C PRO A 156 -17.55 -3.97 -10.26
N VAL A 157 -18.69 -3.38 -10.65
CA VAL A 157 -19.72 -2.96 -9.68
C VAL A 157 -20.35 -4.15 -8.94
N ARG A 158 -20.50 -5.32 -9.58
CA ARG A 158 -21.02 -6.50 -8.88
C ARG A 158 -19.96 -7.16 -8.00
N LEU A 159 -18.72 -7.19 -8.45
CA LEU A 159 -17.61 -7.68 -7.63
C LEU A 159 -17.47 -6.80 -6.37
N LEU A 160 -17.46 -5.48 -6.51
CA LEU A 160 -17.35 -4.55 -5.38
C LEU A 160 -18.64 -4.44 -4.54
N GLY A 161 -19.82 -4.43 -5.17
CA GLY A 161 -21.10 -4.21 -4.49
C GLY A 161 -21.74 -5.46 -3.90
N ILE A 162 -21.37 -6.66 -4.38
CA ILE A 162 -21.90 -7.94 -3.91
C ILE A 162 -20.77 -8.86 -3.47
N GLY A 163 -19.79 -9.10 -4.34
CA GLY A 163 -18.71 -10.06 -4.09
C GLY A 163 -17.86 -9.70 -2.86
N LEU A 164 -17.46 -8.44 -2.74
CA LEU A 164 -16.63 -7.93 -1.65
C LEU A 164 -17.37 -7.98 -0.30
N PRO A 165 -18.60 -7.41 -0.12
CA PRO A 165 -19.35 -7.57 1.12
C PRO A 165 -19.60 -9.02 1.51
N LEU A 166 -19.93 -9.89 0.54
CA LEU A 166 -20.08 -11.32 0.82
C LEU A 166 -18.76 -11.97 1.24
N SER A 167 -17.63 -11.56 0.66
CA SER A 167 -16.30 -12.07 1.06
C SER A 167 -15.97 -11.66 2.49
N VAL A 168 -16.26 -10.41 2.87
CA VAL A 168 -16.14 -9.94 4.26
C VAL A 168 -16.99 -10.81 5.18
N ILE A 169 -18.29 -10.94 4.90
CA ILE A 169 -19.23 -11.69 5.76
C ILE A 169 -18.81 -13.15 5.89
N VAL A 170 -18.56 -13.84 4.78
CA VAL A 170 -18.20 -15.27 4.79
C VAL A 170 -16.83 -15.47 5.44
N GLY A 171 -15.88 -14.57 5.21
CA GLY A 171 -14.56 -14.60 5.85
C GLY A 171 -14.62 -14.40 7.36
N SER A 172 -15.49 -13.49 7.83
CA SER A 172 -15.71 -13.26 9.26
C SER A 172 -16.45 -14.43 9.92
N LEU A 173 -17.47 -14.98 9.26
CA LEU A 173 -18.18 -16.17 9.75
C LEU A 173 -17.26 -17.38 9.83
N LEU A 174 -16.38 -17.57 8.85
CA LEU A 174 -15.39 -18.64 8.87
C LEU A 174 -14.41 -18.45 10.03
N ALA A 175 -13.97 -17.22 10.30
CA ALA A 175 -13.07 -16.93 11.42
C ALA A 175 -13.77 -17.21 12.76
N ALA A 176 -15.00 -16.74 12.94
CA ALA A 176 -15.79 -16.98 14.15
C ALA A 176 -16.11 -18.47 14.37
N TRP A 177 -16.25 -19.25 13.29
CA TRP A 177 -16.52 -20.68 13.37
C TRP A 177 -15.27 -21.52 13.66
N LEU A 178 -14.10 -21.10 13.16
CA LEU A 178 -12.87 -21.86 13.31
C LEU A 178 -12.09 -21.51 14.58
N PHE A 179 -12.24 -20.27 15.06
CA PHE A 179 -11.59 -19.74 16.25
C PHE A 179 -12.66 -19.40 17.30
N ASP A 180 -13.01 -20.39 18.12
CA ASP A 180 -14.09 -20.29 19.14
C ASP A 180 -13.84 -19.19 20.20
N ASP A 181 -12.59 -18.74 20.32
CA ASP A 181 -12.12 -17.74 21.26
C ASP A 181 -12.18 -16.30 20.70
N PHE A 182 -12.49 -16.12 19.41
CA PHE A 182 -12.61 -14.81 18.80
C PHE A 182 -13.92 -14.14 19.17
N THR A 183 -13.85 -12.86 19.52
CA THR A 183 -15.05 -12.01 19.54
C THR A 183 -15.55 -11.80 18.10
N TRP A 184 -16.84 -11.49 17.96
CA TRP A 184 -17.40 -11.13 16.66
C TRP A 184 -16.67 -9.95 15.99
N ALA A 185 -16.11 -9.03 16.78
CA ALA A 185 -15.34 -7.91 16.27
C ALA A 185 -13.98 -8.38 15.71
N LEU A 186 -13.27 -9.25 16.42
CA LEU A 186 -11.98 -9.80 15.96
C LEU A 186 -12.15 -10.71 14.74
N ALA A 187 -13.17 -11.57 14.72
CA ALA A 187 -13.53 -12.35 13.54
C ALA A 187 -13.96 -11.44 12.36
N GLY A 188 -14.71 -10.38 12.67
CA GLY A 188 -15.02 -9.27 11.76
C GLY A 188 -13.77 -8.70 11.11
N PHE A 189 -12.79 -8.33 11.93
CA PHE A 189 -11.51 -7.78 11.50
C PHE A 189 -10.75 -8.73 10.58
N VAL A 190 -10.60 -10.03 10.92
CA VAL A 190 -9.87 -10.99 10.08
C VAL A 190 -10.55 -11.15 8.71
N GLY A 191 -11.89 -11.30 8.70
CA GLY A 191 -12.65 -11.40 7.46
C GLY A 191 -12.59 -10.14 6.59
N ALA A 192 -12.71 -8.96 7.21
CA ALA A 192 -12.62 -7.68 6.52
C ALA A 192 -11.21 -7.44 5.96
N THR A 193 -10.18 -7.61 6.78
CA THR A 193 -8.76 -7.41 6.41
C THR A 193 -8.33 -8.25 5.22
N LEU A 194 -8.90 -9.45 5.09
CA LEU A 194 -8.59 -10.35 3.99
C LEU A 194 -9.55 -10.19 2.81
N ALA A 195 -10.70 -9.54 2.89
CA ALA A 195 -11.56 -9.35 1.73
C ALA A 195 -10.92 -8.60 0.53
N PRO A 196 -10.08 -7.55 0.72
CA PRO A 196 -9.47 -6.83 -0.38
C PRO A 196 -8.43 -7.66 -1.14
N THR A 197 -8.18 -7.24 -2.37
CA THR A 197 -7.33 -7.92 -3.35
C THR A 197 -6.36 -6.97 -4.03
N ASP A 198 -5.18 -7.44 -4.40
CA ASP A 198 -4.07 -6.63 -4.91
C ASP A 198 -3.53 -7.12 -6.27
N ALA A 199 -3.79 -6.33 -7.30
CA ALA A 199 -3.41 -6.59 -8.68
C ALA A 199 -1.89 -6.69 -8.88
N ALA A 200 -1.06 -6.12 -8.00
CA ALA A 200 0.41 -6.23 -8.12
C ALA A 200 0.88 -7.69 -7.99
N LEU A 201 0.15 -8.52 -7.23
CA LEU A 201 0.44 -9.94 -7.07
C LEU A 201 0.00 -10.80 -8.27
N SER A 202 -0.88 -10.27 -9.12
CA SER A 202 -1.36 -10.90 -10.35
C SER A 202 -1.08 -10.07 -11.59
N ALA A 203 -0.06 -9.19 -11.54
CA ALA A 203 0.28 -8.24 -12.60
C ALA A 203 0.43 -8.91 -13.99
N GLN A 204 0.90 -10.15 -14.03
CA GLN A 204 1.06 -10.91 -15.27
C GLN A 204 -0.25 -11.30 -15.96
N VAL A 205 -1.34 -11.39 -15.20
CA VAL A 205 -2.69 -11.61 -15.72
C VAL A 205 -3.30 -10.28 -16.14
N VAL A 206 -3.14 -9.27 -15.30
CA VAL A 206 -3.65 -7.92 -15.52
C VAL A 206 -3.02 -7.24 -16.75
N ASN A 207 -1.73 -7.48 -17.01
CA ASN A 207 -0.99 -6.86 -18.10
C ASN A 207 -0.95 -7.72 -19.38
N ASP A 208 -1.49 -8.95 -19.36
CA ASP A 208 -1.50 -9.82 -20.55
C ASP A 208 -2.61 -9.41 -21.52
N GLU A 209 -2.25 -8.75 -22.62
CA GLU A 209 -3.21 -8.27 -23.62
C GLU A 209 -4.05 -9.37 -24.26
N ARG A 210 -3.59 -10.64 -24.20
CA ARG A 210 -4.35 -11.80 -24.71
C ARG A 210 -5.59 -12.10 -23.87
N ILE A 211 -5.62 -11.65 -22.62
CA ILE A 211 -6.78 -11.80 -21.73
C ILE A 211 -7.81 -10.71 -22.09
N PRO A 212 -9.11 -11.06 -22.18
CA PRO A 212 -10.15 -10.11 -22.54
C PRO A 212 -10.10 -8.82 -21.72
N MET A 213 -10.12 -7.67 -22.40
CA MET A 213 -10.02 -6.34 -21.80
C MET A 213 -11.05 -6.12 -20.66
N ARG A 214 -12.25 -6.70 -20.79
CA ARG A 214 -13.31 -6.61 -19.78
C ARG A 214 -12.90 -7.25 -18.45
N LEU A 215 -12.16 -8.37 -18.47
CA LEU A 215 -11.71 -9.07 -17.28
C LEU A 215 -10.54 -8.33 -16.62
N ARG A 216 -9.57 -7.88 -17.42
CA ARG A 216 -8.43 -7.09 -16.92
C ARG A 216 -8.90 -5.80 -16.26
N ARG A 217 -9.83 -5.08 -16.89
CA ARG A 217 -10.45 -3.89 -16.30
C ARG A 217 -11.23 -4.21 -15.02
N ALA A 218 -11.98 -5.31 -15.00
CA ALA A 218 -12.73 -5.71 -13.80
C ALA A 218 -11.79 -5.98 -12.61
N LEU A 219 -10.72 -6.74 -12.83
CA LEU A 219 -9.71 -7.04 -11.81
C LEU A 219 -8.96 -5.78 -11.35
N ASN A 220 -8.60 -4.88 -12.26
CA ASN A 220 -7.92 -3.62 -11.90
C ASN A 220 -8.81 -2.68 -11.10
N VAL A 221 -10.07 -2.50 -11.52
CA VAL A 221 -11.02 -1.64 -10.80
C VAL A 221 -11.40 -2.26 -9.46
N GLU A 222 -11.56 -3.59 -9.39
CA GLU A 222 -11.77 -4.29 -8.12
C GLU A 222 -10.60 -4.02 -7.17
N SER A 223 -9.37 -4.27 -7.62
CA SER A 223 -8.16 -4.07 -6.82
C SER A 223 -7.90 -2.62 -6.41
N GLY A 224 -8.29 -1.64 -7.22
CA GLY A 224 -8.04 -0.24 -6.89
C GLY A 224 -9.05 0.40 -5.95
N LEU A 225 -10.24 -0.20 -5.78
CA LEU A 225 -11.31 0.38 -4.95
C LEU A 225 -11.64 -0.42 -3.70
N ASN A 226 -11.38 -1.73 -3.69
CA ASN A 226 -11.74 -2.62 -2.60
C ASN A 226 -11.09 -2.21 -1.26
N ASP A 227 -9.81 -1.82 -1.25
CA ASP A 227 -9.05 -1.46 -0.04
C ASP A 227 -9.72 -0.28 0.66
N GLY A 228 -10.04 0.78 -0.09
CA GLY A 228 -10.72 1.96 0.43
C GLY A 228 -12.17 1.71 0.85
N ILE A 229 -12.88 0.82 0.16
CA ILE A 229 -14.25 0.41 0.53
C ILE A 229 -14.26 -0.41 1.82
N VAL A 230 -13.25 -1.26 2.03
CA VAL A 230 -13.15 -2.14 3.20
C VAL A 230 -12.57 -1.41 4.43
N THR A 231 -11.72 -0.40 4.23
CA THR A 231 -11.05 0.31 5.32
C THR A 231 -11.99 0.75 6.45
N PRO A 232 -13.16 1.37 6.20
CA PRO A 232 -14.11 1.72 7.27
C PRO A 232 -14.60 0.52 8.08
N ILE A 233 -14.74 -0.65 7.45
CA ILE A 233 -15.16 -1.89 8.11
C ILE A 233 -14.04 -2.38 9.01
N VAL A 234 -12.80 -2.41 8.50
CA VAL A 234 -11.62 -2.83 9.27
C VAL A 234 -11.45 -1.94 10.50
N THR A 235 -11.42 -0.61 10.32
CA THR A 235 -11.21 0.33 11.42
C THR A 235 -12.34 0.26 12.45
N PHE A 236 -13.59 0.08 12.00
CA PHE A 236 -14.72 -0.12 12.90
C PHE A 236 -14.58 -1.42 13.70
N THR A 237 -14.27 -2.54 13.04
CA THR A 237 -14.08 -3.82 13.75
C THR A 237 -12.91 -3.77 14.72
N LEU A 238 -11.85 -3.03 14.37
CA LEU A 238 -10.67 -2.84 15.21
C LEU A 238 -10.99 -2.03 16.46
N ALA A 239 -11.66 -0.88 16.31
CA ALA A 239 -12.10 -0.05 17.43
C ALA A 239 -13.04 -0.80 18.38
N VAL A 240 -13.99 -1.59 17.84
CA VAL A 240 -14.88 -2.42 18.66
C VAL A 240 -14.11 -3.54 19.37
N ALA A 241 -13.15 -4.18 18.71
CA ALA A 241 -12.30 -5.21 19.33
C ALA A 241 -11.43 -4.62 20.45
N ALA A 242 -10.84 -3.44 20.25
CA ALA A 242 -10.06 -2.73 21.27
C ALA A 242 -10.90 -2.43 22.52
N GLY A 243 -12.15 -1.98 22.32
CA GLY A 243 -13.10 -1.76 23.42
C GLY A 243 -13.49 -3.03 24.18
N GLN A 244 -13.63 -4.16 23.48
CA GLN A 244 -13.96 -5.46 24.09
C GLN A 244 -12.77 -6.06 24.86
N LEU A 245 -11.55 -5.83 24.39
CA LEU A 245 -10.31 -6.28 25.04
C LEU A 245 -9.86 -5.35 26.18
N GLY A 246 -10.49 -4.19 26.35
CA GLY A 246 -10.15 -3.23 27.40
C GLY A 246 -8.84 -2.48 27.13
N VAL A 247 -8.40 -2.42 25.88
CA VAL A 247 -7.15 -1.78 25.42
C VAL A 247 -7.39 -0.33 24.95
N ALA A 248 -8.66 0.10 24.94
CA ALA A 248 -9.05 1.45 24.58
C ALA A 248 -8.32 2.50 25.45
N HIS A 249 -7.57 3.39 24.80
CA HIS A 249 -6.80 4.43 25.48
C HIS A 249 -7.74 5.51 26.07
N GLU A 250 -7.48 5.95 27.31
CA GLU A 250 -8.30 6.92 28.08
C GLU A 250 -8.42 8.34 27.45
N GLY A 251 -7.90 8.57 26.25
CA GLY A 251 -8.02 9.83 25.50
C GLY A 251 -8.85 9.75 24.22
N ASP A 252 -9.31 8.57 23.82
CA ASP A 252 -9.88 8.36 22.50
C ASP A 252 -11.42 8.52 22.53
N THR A 253 -11.91 9.60 21.90
CA THR A 253 -13.33 9.92 21.80
C THR A 253 -14.16 8.85 21.07
N SER A 254 -13.49 7.90 20.43
CA SER A 254 -13.98 6.67 19.78
C SER A 254 -14.72 5.70 20.73
N THR A 255 -14.47 5.76 22.04
CA THR A 255 -15.01 4.79 23.03
C THR A 255 -16.52 4.94 23.30
N LYS A 256 -17.16 6.04 22.87
CA LYS A 256 -18.62 6.16 22.80
C LYS A 256 -18.98 5.98 21.34
N GLY A 257 -19.80 5.00 20.96
CA GLY A 257 -20.07 4.60 19.56
C GLY A 257 -20.46 5.69 18.53
N GLY A 258 -20.52 6.97 18.89
CA GLY A 258 -20.51 8.11 17.97
C GLY A 258 -19.10 8.61 17.55
N GLY A 259 -18.02 8.26 18.24
CA GLY A 259 -16.66 8.73 17.94
C GLY A 259 -16.11 8.17 16.62
N ALA A 260 -16.26 6.86 16.40
CA ALA A 260 -15.91 6.25 15.11
C ALA A 260 -16.71 6.88 13.95
N LEU A 261 -18.02 7.09 14.10
CA LEU A 261 -18.83 7.76 13.06
C LEU A 261 -18.35 9.20 12.80
N LEU A 262 -17.91 9.92 13.83
CA LEU A 262 -17.35 11.25 13.68
C LEU A 262 -16.02 11.21 12.94
N GLU A 263 -15.11 10.30 13.27
CA GLU A 263 -13.83 10.13 12.57
C GLU A 263 -14.03 9.80 11.08
N LEU A 264 -15.00 8.94 10.77
CA LEU A 264 -15.41 8.64 9.39
C LEU A 264 -15.91 9.91 8.68
N ALA A 265 -16.77 10.69 9.35
CA ALA A 265 -17.35 11.91 8.79
C ALA A 265 -16.30 13.02 8.57
N VAL A 266 -15.37 13.19 9.52
CA VAL A 266 -14.24 14.12 9.40
C VAL A 266 -13.31 13.68 8.27
N GLY A 267 -12.95 12.40 8.21
CA GLY A 267 -12.12 11.85 7.13
C GLY A 267 -12.76 12.09 5.75
N LEU A 268 -14.05 11.80 5.61
CA LEU A 268 -14.82 12.09 4.39
C LEU A 268 -14.80 13.59 4.03
N GLY A 269 -15.05 14.46 5.01
CA GLY A 269 -15.08 15.91 4.80
C GLY A 269 -13.73 16.48 4.37
N VAL A 270 -12.65 16.10 5.07
CA VAL A 270 -11.27 16.51 4.74
C VAL A 270 -10.87 15.96 3.38
N GLY A 271 -11.12 14.68 3.12
CA GLY A 271 -10.82 14.05 1.84
C GLY A 271 -11.50 14.74 0.67
N LEU A 272 -12.82 15.02 0.79
CA LEU A 272 -13.58 15.71 -0.25
C LEU A 272 -13.05 17.13 -0.51
N LEU A 273 -12.73 17.87 0.56
CA LEU A 273 -12.19 19.22 0.47
C LEU A 273 -10.82 19.26 -0.21
N ILE A 274 -9.90 18.40 0.24
CA ILE A 274 -8.53 18.35 -0.29
C ILE A 274 -8.53 17.81 -1.71
N GLY A 275 -9.26 16.74 -2.00
CA GLY A 275 -9.36 16.15 -3.34
C GLY A 275 -9.94 17.12 -4.37
N LEU A 276 -11.14 17.65 -4.13
CA LEU A 276 -11.75 18.63 -5.06
C LEU A 276 -10.93 19.91 -5.17
N GLY A 277 -10.38 20.38 -4.05
CA GLY A 277 -9.55 21.58 -4.00
C GLY A 277 -8.29 21.43 -4.85
N SER A 278 -7.53 20.36 -4.64
CA SER A 278 -6.29 20.09 -5.37
C SER A 278 -6.53 19.82 -6.85
N GLY A 279 -7.54 19.02 -7.23
CA GLY A 279 -7.87 18.78 -8.64
C GLY A 279 -8.24 20.06 -9.39
N LYS A 280 -9.04 20.94 -8.77
CA LYS A 280 -9.40 22.24 -9.35
C LYS A 280 -8.23 23.21 -9.40
N LEU A 281 -7.38 23.24 -8.37
CA LEU A 281 -6.20 24.10 -8.33
C LEU A 281 -5.17 23.71 -9.40
N LEU A 282 -4.92 22.40 -9.59
CA LEU A 282 -4.05 21.91 -10.65
C LEU A 282 -4.61 22.23 -12.03
N THR A 283 -5.92 22.04 -12.23
CA THR A 283 -6.60 22.43 -13.47
C THR A 283 -6.47 23.93 -13.72
N TYR A 284 -6.76 24.75 -12.71
CA TYR A 284 -6.70 26.19 -12.82
C TYR A 284 -5.29 26.67 -13.15
N GLY A 285 -4.27 26.21 -12.44
CA GLY A 285 -2.88 26.57 -12.70
C GLY A 285 -2.40 26.10 -14.06
N SER A 286 -2.82 24.91 -14.52
CA SER A 286 -2.46 24.41 -15.85
C SER A 286 -3.13 25.19 -16.98
N ARG A 287 -4.39 25.60 -16.82
CA ARG A 287 -5.09 26.49 -17.78
C ARG A 287 -4.44 27.87 -17.93
N HIS A 288 -3.70 28.33 -16.93
CA HIS A 288 -3.01 29.62 -16.93
C HIS A 288 -1.50 29.49 -17.18
N ASP A 289 -1.01 28.29 -17.54
CA ASP A 289 0.42 27.99 -17.74
C ASP A 289 1.30 28.29 -16.52
N TRP A 290 0.75 28.18 -15.30
CA TRP A 290 1.49 28.41 -14.04
C TRP A 290 2.25 27.18 -13.54
N ILE A 291 1.83 25.99 -14.00
CA ILE A 291 2.28 24.70 -13.47
C ILE A 291 3.04 23.96 -14.56
N SER A 292 4.29 23.58 -14.27
CA SER A 292 5.03 22.63 -15.10
C SER A 292 4.56 21.20 -14.81
N THR A 293 4.78 20.27 -15.74
CA THR A 293 4.42 18.85 -15.58
C THR A 293 4.98 18.25 -14.28
N GLY A 294 6.25 18.57 -13.95
CA GLY A 294 6.87 18.12 -12.71
C GLY A 294 6.23 18.71 -11.44
N ALA A 295 5.84 19.99 -11.48
CA ALA A 295 5.13 20.61 -10.37
C ALA A 295 3.71 20.04 -10.19
N GLY A 296 3.04 19.64 -11.28
CA GLY A 296 1.76 18.93 -11.22
C GLY A 296 1.86 17.60 -10.46
N ARG A 297 2.89 16.80 -10.76
CA ARG A 297 3.20 15.55 -10.03
C ARG A 297 3.44 15.78 -8.54
N LEU A 298 4.23 16.80 -8.20
CA LEU A 298 4.47 17.21 -6.81
C LEU A 298 3.17 17.67 -6.12
N GLY A 299 2.30 18.38 -6.84
CA GLY A 299 1.01 18.84 -6.34
C GLY A 299 0.07 17.69 -5.97
N THR A 300 -0.01 16.66 -6.82
CA THR A 300 -0.80 15.45 -6.54
C THR A 300 -0.22 14.66 -5.36
N PHE A 301 1.10 14.50 -5.31
CA PHE A 301 1.79 13.87 -4.17
C PHE A 301 1.50 14.61 -2.85
N ALA A 302 1.56 15.94 -2.87
CA ALA A 302 1.23 16.77 -1.72
C ALA A 302 -0.25 16.67 -1.35
N ALA A 303 -1.16 16.53 -2.31
CA ALA A 303 -2.59 16.32 -2.04
C ALA A 303 -2.85 15.00 -1.31
N ALA A 304 -2.19 13.91 -1.73
CA ALA A 304 -2.27 12.61 -1.08
C ALA A 304 -1.82 12.70 0.39
N LEU A 305 -0.61 13.20 0.63
CA LEU A 305 -0.07 13.40 1.99
C LEU A 305 -0.95 14.33 2.84
N SER A 306 -1.39 15.45 2.28
CA SER A 306 -2.19 16.44 3.01
C SER A 306 -3.55 15.89 3.40
N SER A 307 -4.18 15.07 2.55
CA SER A 307 -5.47 14.46 2.86
C SER A 307 -5.39 13.55 4.10
N PHE A 308 -4.35 12.72 4.19
CA PHE A 308 -4.09 11.87 5.35
C PHE A 308 -3.73 12.70 6.58
N ALA A 309 -2.70 13.55 6.47
CA ALA A 309 -2.15 14.29 7.60
C ALA A 309 -3.16 15.27 8.22
N LEU A 310 -3.96 15.97 7.40
CA LEU A 310 -4.99 16.88 7.89
C LEU A 310 -6.14 16.12 8.54
N ALA A 311 -6.54 14.96 8.01
CA ALA A 311 -7.59 14.17 8.63
C ALA A 311 -7.16 13.69 10.02
N VAL A 312 -5.95 13.15 10.16
CA VAL A 312 -5.38 12.78 11.47
C VAL A 312 -5.32 13.98 12.41
N ALA A 313 -4.90 15.15 11.92
CA ALA A 313 -4.84 16.39 12.71
C ALA A 313 -6.21 16.88 13.21
N PHE A 314 -7.30 16.56 12.49
CA PHE A 314 -8.67 16.87 12.89
C PHE A 314 -9.39 15.70 13.58
N SER A 315 -8.64 14.68 14.03
CA SER A 315 -9.20 13.46 14.65
C SER A 315 -10.20 12.76 13.71
N GLY A 316 -9.85 12.68 12.43
CA GLY A 316 -10.54 11.93 11.40
C GLY A 316 -9.71 10.75 10.91
N ASN A 317 -10.37 9.79 10.27
CA ASN A 317 -9.68 8.64 9.72
C ASN A 317 -8.87 9.02 8.46
N GLY A 318 -7.53 8.95 8.58
CA GLY A 318 -6.59 9.34 7.52
C GLY A 318 -6.71 8.51 6.25
N PHE A 319 -6.96 7.20 6.36
CA PHE A 319 -7.07 6.32 5.20
C PHE A 319 -8.32 6.61 4.37
N ILE A 320 -9.45 6.86 5.04
CA ILE A 320 -10.69 7.26 4.37
C ILE A 320 -10.54 8.62 3.72
N ALA A 321 -9.85 9.56 4.38
CA ALA A 321 -9.56 10.85 3.78
C ALA A 321 -8.71 10.70 2.52
N ALA A 322 -7.68 9.85 2.52
CA ALA A 322 -6.85 9.58 1.35
C ALA A 322 -7.63 8.95 0.19
N PHE A 323 -8.43 7.92 0.49
CA PHE A 323 -9.28 7.28 -0.52
C PHE A 323 -10.31 8.24 -1.12
N VAL A 324 -11.05 8.96 -0.27
CA VAL A 324 -12.06 9.94 -0.70
C VAL A 324 -11.39 11.10 -1.46
N ALA A 325 -10.21 11.55 -1.02
CA ALA A 325 -9.44 12.57 -1.71
C ALA A 325 -9.03 12.11 -3.11
N GLY A 326 -8.65 10.85 -3.32
CA GLY A 326 -8.32 10.35 -4.66
C GLY A 326 -9.51 10.36 -5.62
N ILE A 327 -10.68 9.88 -5.18
CA ILE A 327 -11.93 9.93 -5.98
C ILE A 327 -12.31 11.40 -6.27
N ALA A 328 -12.26 12.24 -5.23
CA ALA A 328 -12.62 13.66 -5.33
C ALA A 328 -11.62 14.45 -6.19
N PHE A 329 -10.34 14.10 -6.15
CA PHE A 329 -9.29 14.65 -7.00
C PHE A 329 -9.60 14.38 -8.46
N ARG A 330 -9.89 13.12 -8.81
CA ARG A 330 -10.26 12.75 -10.18
C ARG A 330 -11.52 13.47 -10.65
N ALA A 331 -12.50 13.68 -9.77
CA ALA A 331 -13.73 14.41 -10.09
C ALA A 331 -13.52 15.94 -10.21
N GLY A 332 -12.51 16.50 -9.54
CA GLY A 332 -12.17 17.93 -9.57
C GLY A 332 -11.21 18.32 -10.69
N LEU A 333 -10.51 17.34 -11.28
CA LEU A 333 -9.55 17.52 -12.36
C LEU A 333 -10.25 17.58 -13.72
N ASP A 334 -9.89 18.55 -14.55
CA ASP A 334 -10.32 18.58 -15.95
C ASP A 334 -9.31 17.84 -16.84
N GLU A 335 -9.72 16.67 -17.31
CA GLU A 335 -8.89 15.77 -18.13
C GLU A 335 -8.58 16.32 -19.53
N ASP A 336 -9.34 17.32 -20.00
CA ASP A 336 -9.05 17.99 -21.27
C ASP A 336 -7.85 18.96 -21.15
N VAL A 337 -7.50 19.35 -19.92
CA VAL A 337 -6.41 20.28 -19.62
C VAL A 337 -5.21 19.55 -19.02
N VAL A 338 -5.46 18.64 -18.09
CA VAL A 338 -4.42 17.95 -17.33
C VAL A 338 -4.53 16.46 -17.60
N ASP A 339 -3.44 15.88 -18.09
CA ASP A 339 -3.31 14.42 -18.16
C ASP A 339 -3.20 13.84 -16.75
N ALA A 340 -4.29 13.19 -16.32
CA ALA A 340 -4.42 12.62 -14.99
C ALA A 340 -3.36 11.55 -14.71
N ASP A 341 -3.05 10.69 -15.69
CA ASP A 341 -2.11 9.59 -15.52
C ASP A 341 -0.70 10.13 -15.27
N THR A 342 -0.33 11.20 -15.99
CA THR A 342 0.96 11.89 -15.81
C THR A 342 1.11 12.53 -14.43
N VAL A 343 0.05 13.11 -13.84
CA VAL A 343 0.14 13.79 -12.54
C VAL A 343 0.01 12.83 -11.35
N ILE A 344 -0.57 11.65 -11.54
CA ILE A 344 -0.69 10.58 -10.52
C ILE A 344 0.56 9.68 -10.48
N GLU A 345 1.44 9.74 -11.48
CA GLU A 345 2.64 8.89 -11.57
C GLU A 345 3.55 8.99 -10.33
N LEU A 346 3.80 10.20 -9.79
CA LEU A 346 4.67 10.35 -8.63
C LEU A 346 4.11 9.72 -7.35
N PRO A 347 2.86 10.01 -6.90
CA PRO A 347 2.31 9.35 -5.72
C PRO A 347 2.24 7.83 -5.87
N GLU A 348 1.99 7.31 -7.08
CA GLU A 348 2.04 5.87 -7.36
C GLU A 348 3.46 5.30 -7.17
N LEU A 349 4.47 5.86 -7.83
CA LEU A 349 5.85 5.36 -7.74
C LEU A 349 6.41 5.44 -6.32
N VAL A 350 6.11 6.51 -5.60
CA VAL A 350 6.48 6.63 -4.18
C VAL A 350 5.74 5.57 -3.37
N GLY A 351 4.43 5.39 -3.59
CA GLY A 351 3.64 4.34 -2.96
C GLY A 351 4.21 2.94 -3.21
N GLU A 352 4.67 2.65 -4.42
CA GLU A 352 5.28 1.37 -4.79
C GLU A 352 6.64 1.14 -4.09
N ILE A 353 7.49 2.17 -3.99
CA ILE A 353 8.76 2.08 -3.25
C ILE A 353 8.49 1.81 -1.76
N LEU A 354 7.53 2.52 -1.17
CA LEU A 354 7.12 2.28 0.21
C LEU A 354 6.50 0.89 0.38
N ALA A 355 5.75 0.43 -0.62
CA ALA A 355 5.19 -0.91 -0.64
C ALA A 355 6.26 -2.00 -0.59
N PHE A 356 7.36 -1.84 -1.33
CA PHE A 356 8.49 -2.76 -1.24
C PHE A 356 9.13 -2.79 0.14
N ALA A 357 9.22 -1.66 0.83
CA ALA A 357 9.67 -1.61 2.20
C ALA A 357 8.70 -2.36 3.13
N VAL A 358 7.39 -2.19 2.98
CA VAL A 358 6.37 -2.93 3.75
C VAL A 358 6.43 -4.43 3.47
N TRP A 359 6.60 -4.86 2.21
CA TRP A 359 6.77 -6.29 1.87
C TRP A 359 8.05 -6.88 2.44
N PHE A 360 9.13 -6.10 2.50
CA PHE A 360 10.36 -6.51 3.19
C PHE A 360 10.13 -6.67 4.70
N LEU A 361 9.46 -5.72 5.33
CA LEU A 361 9.10 -5.80 6.75
C LEU A 361 8.18 -6.99 7.02
N PHE A 362 7.19 -7.24 6.16
CA PHE A 362 6.34 -8.43 6.23
C PHE A 362 7.17 -9.72 6.26
N GLY A 363 8.13 -9.86 5.34
CA GLY A 363 9.05 -10.99 5.30
C GLY A 363 9.93 -11.10 6.55
N ALA A 364 10.44 -9.99 7.05
CA ALA A 364 11.34 -9.95 8.21
C ALA A 364 10.61 -10.24 9.54
N ALA A 365 9.36 -9.79 9.66
CA ALA A 365 8.63 -9.73 10.92
C ALA A 365 7.46 -10.71 11.01
N LEU A 366 6.52 -10.59 10.07
CA LEU A 366 5.25 -11.32 10.12
C LEU A 366 5.44 -12.77 9.69
N VAL A 367 6.39 -13.05 8.80
CA VAL A 367 6.67 -14.43 8.39
C VAL A 367 7.23 -15.28 9.55
N PRO A 368 8.30 -14.88 10.25
CA PRO A 368 8.78 -15.62 11.42
C PRO A 368 7.73 -15.69 12.53
N PHE A 369 6.97 -14.61 12.73
CA PHE A 369 5.90 -14.55 13.73
C PHE A 369 4.86 -15.66 13.55
N PHE A 370 4.32 -15.87 12.34
CA PHE A 370 3.34 -16.95 12.16
C PHE A 370 4.00 -18.33 12.17
N VAL A 371 5.26 -18.47 11.71
CA VAL A 371 5.97 -19.77 11.71
C VAL A 371 6.10 -20.31 13.14
N HIS A 372 6.40 -19.44 14.09
CA HIS A 372 6.44 -19.79 15.52
C HIS A 372 5.06 -20.10 16.11
N ASN A 373 4.00 -19.46 15.60
CA ASN A 373 2.63 -19.58 16.08
C ASN A 373 1.76 -20.50 15.20
N PHE A 374 2.37 -21.36 14.39
CA PHE A 374 1.65 -22.16 13.41
C PHE A 374 0.75 -23.21 14.06
N ASP A 375 -0.51 -23.26 13.61
CA ASP A 375 -1.43 -24.34 13.91
C ASP A 375 -2.23 -24.76 12.66
N LEU A 376 -2.89 -25.91 12.76
CA LEU A 376 -3.68 -26.47 11.66
C LEU A 376 -4.95 -25.64 11.33
N PRO A 377 -5.67 -25.07 12.33
CA PRO A 377 -6.74 -24.10 12.09
C PRO A 377 -6.31 -22.90 11.25
N LEU A 378 -5.16 -22.29 11.52
CA LEU A 378 -4.62 -21.16 10.75
C LEU A 378 -4.42 -21.55 9.28
N LEU A 379 -3.83 -22.72 9.03
CA LEU A 379 -3.66 -23.22 7.66
C LEU A 379 -5.01 -23.48 6.98
N ALA A 380 -5.96 -24.08 7.69
CA ALA A 380 -7.30 -24.34 7.18
C ALA A 380 -8.04 -23.03 6.83
N TYR A 381 -7.98 -22.03 7.72
CA TYR A 381 -8.53 -20.70 7.47
C TYR A 381 -7.90 -20.08 6.23
N ALA A 382 -6.57 -20.07 6.12
CA ALA A 382 -5.87 -19.45 5.01
C ALA A 382 -6.23 -20.10 3.67
N VAL A 383 -6.25 -21.43 3.58
CA VAL A 383 -6.62 -22.16 2.37
C VAL A 383 -8.09 -21.91 2.00
N LEU A 384 -9.01 -21.98 2.95
CA LEU A 384 -10.43 -21.72 2.72
C LEU A 384 -10.68 -20.25 2.37
N SER A 385 -9.92 -19.32 2.93
CA SER A 385 -9.99 -17.89 2.66
C SER A 385 -9.60 -17.56 1.22
N LEU A 386 -8.53 -18.18 0.71
CA LEU A 386 -8.07 -18.01 -0.67
C LEU A 386 -8.96 -18.74 -1.69
N THR A 387 -9.66 -19.80 -1.28
CA THR A 387 -10.47 -20.62 -2.18
C THR A 387 -11.96 -20.33 -2.02
N VAL A 388 -12.61 -20.84 -0.98
CA VAL A 388 -14.05 -20.77 -0.77
C VAL A 388 -14.52 -19.33 -0.55
N VAL A 389 -13.89 -18.62 0.40
CA VAL A 389 -14.28 -17.24 0.76
C VAL A 389 -14.07 -16.28 -0.41
N ARG A 390 -13.17 -16.58 -1.34
CA ARG A 390 -12.99 -15.78 -2.55
C ARG A 390 -13.92 -16.22 -3.69
N ILE A 391 -13.83 -17.47 -4.09
CA ILE A 391 -14.43 -17.97 -5.33
C ILE A 391 -15.96 -18.01 -5.22
N VAL A 392 -16.51 -18.37 -4.06
CA VAL A 392 -17.98 -18.47 -3.91
C VAL A 392 -18.65 -17.10 -3.98
N PRO A 393 -18.25 -16.07 -3.20
CA PRO A 393 -18.79 -14.72 -3.35
C PRO A 393 -18.65 -14.14 -4.76
N VAL A 394 -17.51 -14.36 -5.42
CA VAL A 394 -17.30 -13.94 -6.82
C VAL A 394 -18.28 -14.65 -7.75
N ALA A 395 -18.44 -15.97 -7.61
CA ALA A 395 -19.39 -16.73 -8.42
C ALA A 395 -20.83 -16.23 -8.25
N LEU A 396 -21.24 -15.97 -7.00
CA LEU A 396 -22.56 -15.40 -6.70
C LEU A 396 -22.74 -14.00 -7.29
N ALA A 397 -21.72 -13.14 -7.19
CA ALA A 397 -21.72 -11.80 -7.77
C ALA A 397 -21.80 -11.82 -9.30
N LEU A 398 -21.29 -12.87 -9.95
CA LEU A 398 -21.28 -13.01 -11.40
C LEU A 398 -22.48 -13.79 -11.97
N LEU A 399 -23.35 -14.36 -11.12
CA LEU A 399 -24.56 -15.07 -11.55
C LEU A 399 -25.40 -14.24 -12.52
N GLY A 400 -25.83 -14.84 -13.63
CA GLY A 400 -26.66 -14.19 -14.64
C GLY A 400 -25.92 -13.27 -15.62
N LYS A 401 -24.58 -13.21 -15.61
CA LYS A 401 -23.79 -12.50 -16.65
C LYS A 401 -23.48 -13.32 -17.90
N GLY A 402 -23.85 -14.60 -17.93
CA GLY A 402 -23.55 -15.48 -19.07
C GLY A 402 -22.06 -15.78 -19.24
N LEU A 403 -21.26 -15.59 -18.18
CA LEU A 403 -19.86 -16.03 -18.15
C LEU A 403 -19.82 -17.54 -17.95
N ASP A 404 -18.90 -18.20 -18.63
CA ASP A 404 -18.64 -19.62 -18.42
C ASP A 404 -18.01 -19.85 -17.04
N SER A 405 -18.16 -21.07 -16.51
CA SER A 405 -17.66 -21.40 -15.17
C SER A 405 -16.14 -21.26 -15.05
N ARG A 406 -15.37 -21.38 -16.15
CA ARG A 406 -13.91 -21.24 -16.10
C ARG A 406 -13.52 -19.78 -15.94
N THR A 407 -14.18 -18.86 -16.64
CA THR A 407 -13.99 -17.42 -16.42
C THR A 407 -14.37 -17.02 -14.99
N VAL A 408 -15.46 -17.56 -14.44
CA VAL A 408 -15.85 -17.27 -13.06
C VAL A 408 -14.78 -17.75 -12.06
N ILE A 409 -14.28 -18.97 -12.22
CA ILE A 409 -13.20 -19.51 -11.37
C ILE A 409 -11.91 -18.71 -11.58
N PHE A 410 -11.61 -18.30 -12.82
CA PHE A 410 -10.44 -17.50 -13.15
C PHE A 410 -10.47 -16.14 -12.44
N VAL A 411 -11.58 -15.41 -12.55
CA VAL A 411 -11.78 -14.12 -11.85
C VAL A 411 -11.78 -14.31 -10.33
N GLY A 412 -12.36 -15.41 -9.84
CA GLY A 412 -12.31 -15.78 -8.43
C GLY A 412 -10.88 -15.96 -7.94
N TRP A 413 -10.10 -16.81 -8.61
CA TRP A 413 -8.70 -17.10 -8.24
C TRP A 413 -7.81 -15.86 -8.31
N PHE A 414 -7.95 -15.01 -9.33
CA PHE A 414 -7.10 -13.83 -9.50
C PHE A 414 -7.51 -12.61 -8.66
N GLY A 415 -7.92 -12.86 -7.41
CA GLY A 415 -8.06 -11.87 -6.33
C GLY A 415 -7.09 -12.15 -5.16
N PRO A 416 -5.77 -12.02 -5.37
CA PRO A 416 -4.76 -12.28 -4.35
C PRO A 416 -4.82 -11.25 -3.21
N ARG A 417 -4.40 -11.63 -2.01
CA ARG A 417 -4.43 -10.82 -0.78
C ARG A 417 -3.18 -9.97 -0.69
N GLY A 418 -3.36 -8.67 -0.47
CA GLY A 418 -2.37 -7.67 -0.79
C GLY A 418 -1.70 -6.97 0.37
N LEU A 419 -1.06 -5.85 0.01
CA LEU A 419 -0.37 -4.99 0.95
C LEU A 419 -1.30 -4.38 2.00
N ALA A 420 -2.53 -3.99 1.64
CA ALA A 420 -3.48 -3.43 2.62
C ALA A 420 -3.71 -4.39 3.80
N SER A 421 -3.82 -5.70 3.53
CA SER A 421 -3.94 -6.72 4.59
C SER A 421 -2.73 -6.75 5.52
N VAL A 422 -1.52 -6.52 5.00
CA VAL A 422 -0.29 -6.42 5.82
C VAL A 422 -0.35 -5.19 6.73
N VAL A 423 -0.71 -4.04 6.17
CA VAL A 423 -0.81 -2.79 6.94
C VAL A 423 -1.88 -2.90 8.02
N PHE A 424 -3.05 -3.44 7.71
CA PHE A 424 -4.11 -3.67 8.70
C PHE A 424 -3.66 -4.65 9.81
N ALA A 425 -2.86 -5.67 9.49
CA ALA A 425 -2.29 -6.55 10.50
C ALA A 425 -1.32 -5.81 11.44
N LEU A 426 -0.48 -4.91 10.89
CA LEU A 426 0.41 -4.06 11.70
C LEU A 426 -0.37 -3.10 12.60
N LEU A 427 -1.44 -2.48 12.08
CA LEU A 427 -2.34 -1.63 12.86
C LEU A 427 -3.01 -2.42 13.99
N ALA A 428 -3.36 -3.70 13.77
CA ALA A 428 -3.96 -4.51 14.81
C ALA A 428 -3.00 -4.82 15.96
N ILE A 429 -1.71 -5.02 15.68
CA ILE A 429 -0.68 -5.17 16.72
C ILE A 429 -0.60 -3.88 17.55
N GLU A 430 -0.64 -2.72 16.88
CA GLU A 430 -0.54 -1.41 17.52
C GLU A 430 -1.77 -1.09 18.39
N GLU A 431 -2.97 -1.25 17.85
CA GLU A 431 -4.21 -0.82 18.50
C GLU A 431 -4.75 -1.82 19.52
N LEU A 432 -4.55 -3.13 19.30
CA LEU A 432 -5.07 -4.18 20.18
C LEU A 432 -4.04 -4.71 21.19
N GLY A 433 -2.77 -4.36 21.00
CA GLY A 433 -1.66 -4.81 21.85
C GLY A 433 -1.39 -6.31 21.78
N GLU A 434 -0.54 -6.78 22.69
CA GLU A 434 -0.04 -8.15 22.74
C GLU A 434 -0.96 -9.05 23.58
N SER A 435 -1.90 -9.72 22.91
CA SER A 435 -2.70 -10.79 23.51
C SER A 435 -2.74 -12.00 22.57
N ALA A 436 -2.85 -13.21 23.14
CA ALA A 436 -2.87 -14.45 22.36
C ALA A 436 -3.97 -14.48 21.28
N LEU A 437 -5.11 -13.80 21.52
CA LEU A 437 -6.19 -13.66 20.53
C LEU A 437 -5.76 -12.79 19.34
N VAL A 438 -5.12 -11.65 19.61
CA VAL A 438 -4.62 -10.73 18.59
C VAL A 438 -3.49 -11.40 17.80
N GLU A 439 -2.57 -12.07 18.49
CA GLU A 439 -1.49 -12.83 17.85
C GLU A 439 -2.03 -13.88 16.88
N ARG A 440 -3.06 -14.64 17.28
CA ARG A 440 -3.73 -15.62 16.42
C ARG A 440 -4.43 -14.96 15.23
N ALA A 441 -5.10 -13.83 15.43
CA ALA A 441 -5.75 -13.09 14.33
C ALA A 441 -4.73 -12.56 13.31
N VAL A 442 -3.64 -11.97 13.79
CA VAL A 442 -2.52 -11.48 12.97
C VAL A 442 -1.83 -12.63 12.24
N ALA A 443 -1.61 -13.77 12.91
CA ALA A 443 -1.04 -14.96 12.29
C ALA A 443 -1.94 -15.51 11.17
N ALA A 444 -3.27 -15.47 11.33
CA ALA A 444 -4.22 -15.88 10.30
C ALA A 444 -4.12 -14.98 9.07
N VAL A 445 -4.04 -13.67 9.26
CA VAL A 445 -3.84 -12.70 8.19
C VAL A 445 -2.49 -12.92 7.51
N ALA A 446 -1.40 -13.01 8.29
CA ALA A 446 -0.04 -13.16 7.77
C ALA A 446 0.13 -14.45 6.95
N LEU A 447 -0.34 -15.59 7.46
CA LEU A 447 -0.27 -16.86 6.72
C LEU A 447 -1.10 -16.80 5.44
N THR A 448 -2.30 -16.21 5.49
CA THR A 448 -3.15 -16.06 4.30
C THR A 448 -2.47 -15.19 3.24
N VAL A 449 -1.89 -14.06 3.65
CA VAL A 449 -1.15 -13.16 2.74
C VAL A 449 0.08 -13.88 2.18
N LEU A 450 0.88 -14.56 2.99
CA LEU A 450 2.05 -15.30 2.50
C LEU A 450 1.67 -16.36 1.47
N LEU A 451 0.66 -17.20 1.78
CA LEU A 451 0.16 -18.18 0.82
C LEU A 451 -0.35 -17.49 -0.44
N SER A 452 -0.98 -16.32 -0.32
CA SER A 452 -1.45 -15.57 -1.47
C SER A 452 -0.32 -15.08 -2.36
N VAL A 453 0.72 -14.48 -1.78
CA VAL A 453 1.92 -13.99 -2.48
C VAL A 453 2.60 -15.12 -3.24
N VAL A 454 2.76 -16.28 -2.61
CA VAL A 454 3.41 -17.45 -3.21
C VAL A 454 2.52 -18.09 -4.28
N LEU A 455 1.28 -18.44 -3.95
CA LEU A 455 0.40 -19.21 -4.84
C LEU A 455 -0.03 -18.38 -6.05
N HIS A 456 -0.43 -17.13 -5.87
CA HIS A 456 -0.89 -16.30 -6.99
C HIS A 456 0.27 -15.76 -7.83
N GLY A 457 1.40 -15.41 -7.19
CA GLY A 457 2.60 -14.98 -7.92
C GLY A 457 3.09 -16.07 -8.89
N ILE A 458 3.28 -17.30 -8.39
CA ILE A 458 3.77 -18.42 -9.21
C ILE A 458 2.72 -18.89 -10.23
N SER A 459 1.43 -18.84 -9.88
CA SER A 459 0.35 -19.34 -10.76
C SER A 459 -0.12 -18.35 -11.82
N ALA A 460 0.16 -17.04 -11.69
CA ALA A 460 -0.31 -15.99 -12.59
C ALA A 460 -0.02 -16.27 -14.07
N GLY A 461 1.26 -16.39 -14.46
CA GLY A 461 1.60 -16.65 -15.85
C GLY A 461 1.17 -18.02 -16.39
N PRO A 462 1.34 -19.15 -15.66
CA PRO A 462 0.88 -20.46 -16.12
C PRO A 462 -0.64 -20.55 -16.32
N LEU A 463 -1.43 -20.06 -15.35
CA LEU A 463 -2.89 -20.11 -15.44
C LEU A 463 -3.45 -19.09 -16.43
N GLY A 464 -2.85 -17.89 -16.55
CA GLY A 464 -3.19 -16.92 -17.60
C GLY A 464 -3.04 -17.51 -19.00
N ARG A 465 -1.88 -18.15 -19.28
CA ARG A 465 -1.64 -18.86 -20.55
C ARG A 465 -2.59 -20.03 -20.78
N ARG A 466 -2.98 -20.74 -19.71
CA ARG A 466 -3.96 -21.83 -19.80
C ARG A 466 -5.34 -21.30 -20.16
N TYR A 467 -5.77 -20.20 -19.53
CA TYR A 467 -7.07 -19.58 -19.79
C TYR A 467 -7.19 -19.13 -21.25
N VAL A 468 -6.21 -18.37 -21.75
CA VAL A 468 -6.16 -17.90 -23.15
C VAL A 468 -6.25 -19.07 -24.16
N ARG A 469 -5.53 -20.17 -23.91
CA ARG A 469 -5.57 -21.36 -24.79
C ARG A 469 -6.94 -22.02 -24.82
N LEU A 470 -7.67 -22.03 -23.70
CA LEU A 470 -8.99 -22.65 -23.62
C LEU A 470 -10.03 -21.79 -24.33
N GLU A 471 -9.95 -20.47 -24.20
CA GLU A 471 -10.86 -19.53 -24.87
C GLU A 471 -10.66 -19.57 -26.39
N GLN A 472 -9.41 -19.59 -26.86
CA GLN A 472 -9.09 -19.75 -28.29
C GLN A 472 -9.53 -21.10 -28.88
N ALA A 473 -9.57 -22.16 -28.08
CA ALA A 473 -10.04 -23.48 -28.52
C ALA A 473 -11.56 -23.52 -28.70
N GLU A 474 -12.30 -22.71 -27.95
CA GLU A 474 -13.76 -22.56 -28.09
C GLU A 474 -14.13 -21.70 -29.30
N ASP A 475 -13.26 -20.77 -29.69
CA ASP A 475 -13.38 -19.95 -30.90
C ASP A 475 -12.86 -20.64 -32.21
N GLY A 476 -12.48 -21.93 -32.15
CA GLY A 476 -12.00 -22.72 -33.30
C GLY A 476 -13.03 -22.91 -34.43
N PRO A 477 -12.61 -23.23 -35.68
CA PRO A 477 -13.24 -22.75 -36.91
C PRO A 477 -14.64 -23.33 -37.17
N GLY A 478 -15.68 -22.66 -36.69
CA GLY A 478 -17.03 -22.73 -37.25
C GLY A 478 -17.06 -22.13 -38.66
N PRO A 479 -17.97 -22.56 -39.56
CA PRO A 479 -17.93 -22.19 -40.98
C PRO A 479 -17.89 -20.67 -41.11
N GLY A 480 -16.89 -20.20 -41.87
CA GLY A 480 -16.48 -18.80 -41.96
C GLY A 480 -17.63 -17.80 -42.16
N PRO A 481 -17.38 -16.52 -41.88
CA PRO A 481 -18.43 -15.51 -41.80
C PRO A 481 -19.28 -15.57 -43.07
N ARG A 482 -20.53 -16.03 -42.94
CA ARG A 482 -21.55 -15.77 -43.95
C ARG A 482 -21.57 -14.27 -44.09
N ALA A 483 -20.95 -13.79 -45.16
CA ALA A 483 -20.98 -12.41 -45.56
C ALA A 483 -22.44 -11.97 -45.51
N ARG A 484 -22.79 -11.20 -44.47
CA ARG A 484 -23.96 -10.34 -44.51
C ARG A 484 -23.67 -9.40 -45.67
N ARG A 485 -24.17 -9.75 -46.85
CA ARG A 485 -24.31 -8.81 -47.96
C ARG A 485 -25.22 -7.71 -47.47
N SER A 486 -24.64 -6.64 -46.96
CA SER A 486 -25.30 -5.35 -46.85
C SER A 486 -25.45 -4.82 -48.28
N PRO A 487 -26.69 -4.58 -48.77
CA PRO A 487 -26.90 -4.00 -50.09
C PRO A 487 -26.79 -2.48 -49.96
N HIS A 488 -25.60 -1.93 -50.16
CA HIS A 488 -25.45 -0.49 -50.40
C HIS A 488 -24.61 -0.21 -51.64
N GLN A 489 -25.32 0.39 -52.60
CA GLN A 489 -24.89 1.51 -53.42
C GLN A 489 -23.80 1.26 -54.46
N HIS A 490 -24.26 0.89 -55.66
CA HIS A 490 -23.65 1.40 -56.88
C HIS A 490 -23.83 2.92 -56.96
N LEU A 491 -22.76 3.67 -56.80
CA LEU A 491 -22.59 5.00 -57.37
C LEU A 491 -21.14 5.12 -57.85
N GLY A 492 -20.99 5.48 -59.12
CA GLY A 492 -19.78 5.27 -59.90
C GLY A 492 -18.67 6.28 -59.66
N ALA A 493 -17.49 5.92 -60.16
CA ALA A 493 -16.43 6.85 -60.50
C ALA A 493 -15.61 6.26 -61.66
N THR A 494 -15.88 6.78 -62.84
CA THR A 494 -15.10 6.63 -64.07
C THR A 494 -13.75 7.32 -63.90
N VAL A 495 -12.65 6.60 -64.17
CA VAL A 495 -11.30 7.16 -64.30
C VAL A 495 -10.99 7.32 -65.79
N PRO A 496 -10.65 8.50 -66.32
CA PRO A 496 -10.14 8.61 -67.69
C PRO A 496 -8.62 8.41 -67.71
N ARG A 497 -8.19 7.47 -68.56
CA ARG A 497 -6.79 7.28 -68.98
C ARG A 497 -6.34 8.50 -69.78
N ARG A 498 -5.21 9.10 -69.40
CA ARG A 498 -4.47 10.06 -70.23
C ARG A 498 -3.65 9.30 -71.27
N SER A 499 -3.80 9.75 -72.51
CA SER A 499 -3.10 9.34 -73.73
C SER A 499 -1.71 9.94 -73.82
N ASP A 500 -0.78 9.12 -74.31
CA ASP A 500 0.54 9.53 -74.80
C ASP A 500 0.48 10.38 -76.07
N GLN A 501 1.59 11.10 -76.29
CA GLN A 501 2.18 11.65 -77.53
C GLN A 501 2.18 13.19 -77.74
N PRO A 502 3.18 13.72 -78.47
CA PRO A 502 4.27 13.06 -79.20
C PRO A 502 5.66 13.15 -78.57
#